data_AF-A0A958LS56-F1
#
_entry.id   AF-A0A958LS56-F1
#
_cell.length_a   1.000
_cell.length_b   1.000
_cell.length_c   1.000
_cell.angle_alpha   90.00
_cell.angle_beta   90.00
_cell.angle_gamma   90.00
#
_symmetry.space_group_name_H-M   'P 1'
#
loop_
_entity.id
_entity.type
_entity.pdbx_description
1 polymer ?
#
loop_
_entity_poly.entity_id
_entity_poly.type
_entity_poly.pdbx_seq_one_letter_code
_entity_poly.pdbx_strand_id
1 'polypeptide(L)'
;MRIFFLAILFSFLSSLCTQSILAQQAEVVDVVWDLDWTLLYAVEKPILGDRHGTYIHTQEGYFRVADWAGQVLQFLDKHPGFRQSFYSGASEGRLMEAMEQIRLPDGRRAVDIAFRIKSKADLVSVPDAPEEARFPDRFKKDMVRIDPIINLLRTIMVDDIYRFLPHAQEKNMLWLQETFDFVNSAAELGKGEFQPPSSRHWSLERNKLLWVLGVLMTALEKAPRGDYIDAVETVERADGREVISRYANKSLPLYIKGLILLRDAGLDAPSVPLPKAGCRVVL
;
A
#
# COMPACT_ATOMS: atom_id res chain seq x y z
N MET A 1 6.36 32.95 -51.35
CA MET A 1 5.35 33.09 -50.26
C MET A 1 4.71 31.77 -49.80
N ARG A 2 4.38 30.81 -50.69
CA ARG A 2 3.73 29.53 -50.28
C ARG A 2 4.60 28.57 -49.43
N ILE A 3 5.93 28.55 -49.63
CA ILE A 3 6.83 27.65 -48.88
C ILE A 3 7.02 28.11 -47.42
N PHE A 4 6.95 29.42 -47.17
CA PHE A 4 7.09 29.98 -45.81
C PHE A 4 5.88 29.67 -44.91
N PHE A 5 4.67 29.61 -45.49
CA PHE A 5 3.45 29.25 -44.75
C PHE A 5 3.41 27.77 -44.34
N LEU A 6 3.96 26.86 -45.16
CA LEU A 6 4.02 25.42 -44.82
C LEU A 6 4.96 25.13 -43.65
N ALA A 7 6.10 25.84 -43.56
CA ALA A 7 7.06 25.67 -42.48
C ALA A 7 6.51 26.14 -41.12
N ILE A 8 5.77 27.25 -41.09
CA ILE A 8 5.13 27.75 -39.87
C ILE A 8 4.03 26.79 -39.39
N LEU A 9 3.23 26.23 -40.30
CA LEU A 9 2.18 25.26 -39.96
C LEU A 9 2.77 23.95 -39.38
N PHE A 10 3.89 23.47 -39.94
CA PHE A 10 4.58 22.26 -39.44
C PHE A 10 5.21 22.47 -38.06
N SER A 11 5.64 23.69 -37.75
CA SER A 11 6.20 24.08 -36.44
C SER A 11 5.13 24.20 -35.35
N PHE A 12 3.93 24.67 -35.71
CA PHE A 12 2.77 24.72 -34.80
C PHE A 12 2.19 23.33 -34.54
N LEU A 13 2.10 22.48 -35.57
CA LEU A 13 1.62 21.09 -35.43
C LEU A 13 2.59 20.22 -34.62
N SER A 14 3.91 20.42 -34.77
CA SER A 14 4.89 19.69 -33.95
C SER A 14 4.85 20.15 -32.49
N SER A 15 4.71 21.46 -32.22
CA SER A 15 4.60 22.01 -30.86
C SER A 15 3.34 21.55 -30.10
N LEU A 16 2.20 21.42 -30.80
CA LEU A 16 0.97 20.87 -30.22
C LEU A 16 1.09 19.37 -29.90
N CYS A 17 1.83 18.61 -30.71
CA CYS A 17 2.08 17.20 -30.47
C CYS A 17 3.00 16.96 -29.25
N THR A 18 4.04 17.77 -29.06
CA THR A 18 4.95 17.64 -27.90
C THR A 18 4.28 18.06 -26.58
N GLN A 19 3.42 19.08 -26.59
CA GLN A 19 2.67 19.47 -25.39
C GLN A 19 1.64 18.42 -24.97
N SER A 20 1.00 17.73 -25.93
CA SER A 20 0.10 16.62 -25.63
C SER A 20 0.83 15.42 -25.00
N ILE A 21 2.05 15.10 -25.45
CA ILE A 21 2.85 13.99 -24.90
C ILE A 21 3.31 14.30 -23.46
N LEU A 22 3.69 15.54 -23.18
CA LEU A 22 4.06 15.96 -21.81
C LEU A 22 2.83 16.13 -20.89
N ALA A 23 1.69 16.56 -21.42
CA ALA A 23 0.44 16.72 -20.64
C ALA A 23 -0.31 15.40 -20.38
N GLN A 24 0.09 14.31 -21.03
CA GLN A 24 -0.56 12.99 -20.94
C GLN A 24 0.28 11.95 -20.20
N GLN A 25 1.49 12.28 -19.73
CA GLN A 25 2.04 11.59 -18.56
C GLN A 25 1.19 12.01 -17.36
N ALA A 26 0.14 11.24 -17.07
CA ALA A 26 -0.41 11.24 -15.73
C ALA A 26 0.78 11.01 -14.79
N GLU A 27 1.07 11.98 -13.92
CA GLU A 27 2.21 11.86 -13.02
C GLU A 27 2.00 10.60 -12.17
N VAL A 28 2.90 9.63 -12.35
CA VAL A 28 2.84 8.32 -11.69
C VAL A 28 2.84 8.54 -10.18
N VAL A 29 1.98 7.82 -9.47
CA VAL A 29 2.00 7.74 -8.02
C VAL A 29 2.89 6.57 -7.60
N ASP A 30 3.89 6.85 -6.79
CA ASP A 30 4.75 5.83 -6.18
C ASP A 30 4.12 5.31 -4.89
N VAL A 31 3.79 4.02 -4.86
CA VAL A 31 3.33 3.33 -3.66
C VAL A 31 4.46 2.47 -3.14
N VAL A 32 4.90 2.74 -1.92
CA VAL A 32 5.99 2.03 -1.26
C VAL A 32 5.39 1.16 -0.17
N TRP A 33 5.60 -0.15 -0.27
CA TRP A 33 5.03 -1.13 0.65
C TRP A 33 6.06 -1.55 1.69
N ASP A 34 5.68 -1.47 2.96
CA ASP A 34 6.29 -2.34 3.97
C ASP A 34 5.82 -3.80 3.79
N LEU A 35 6.50 -4.74 4.46
CA LEU A 35 6.15 -6.15 4.46
C LEU A 35 5.54 -6.62 5.78
N ASP A 36 6.25 -6.43 6.90
CA ASP A 36 5.90 -7.05 8.16
C ASP A 36 4.69 -6.38 8.77
N TRP A 37 3.66 -7.14 9.15
CA TRP A 37 2.38 -6.61 9.62
C TRP A 37 1.66 -5.69 8.60
N THR A 38 2.18 -5.59 7.37
CA THR A 38 1.59 -4.87 6.24
C THR A 38 1.09 -5.85 5.19
N LEU A 39 2.01 -6.56 4.51
CA LEU A 39 1.71 -7.60 3.52
C LEU A 39 1.84 -9.02 4.09
N LEU A 40 2.51 -9.19 5.22
CA LEU A 40 2.84 -10.48 5.83
C LEU A 40 2.49 -10.48 7.32
N TYR A 41 2.12 -11.65 7.83
CA TYR A 41 2.03 -11.95 9.26
C TYR A 41 3.01 -13.05 9.60
N ALA A 42 3.88 -12.83 10.58
CA ALA A 42 4.70 -13.91 11.13
C ALA A 42 3.80 -14.96 11.80
N VAL A 43 4.03 -16.23 11.51
CA VAL A 43 3.32 -17.36 12.12
C VAL A 43 4.31 -18.46 12.47
N GLU A 44 4.04 -19.23 13.53
CA GLU A 44 4.93 -20.35 13.90
C GLU A 44 4.97 -21.45 12.83
N LYS A 45 3.83 -21.68 12.18
CA LYS A 45 3.64 -22.68 11.12
C LYS A 45 2.39 -22.36 10.30
N PRO A 46 2.24 -22.96 9.11
CA PRO A 46 0.98 -22.87 8.36
C PRO A 46 -0.20 -23.36 9.21
N ILE A 47 -1.28 -22.57 9.25
CA ILE A 47 -2.46 -22.89 10.06
C ILE A 47 -3.36 -23.82 9.26
N LEU A 48 -3.48 -25.06 9.74
CA LEU A 48 -4.37 -26.06 9.15
C LEU A 48 -5.82 -25.55 9.20
N GLY A 49 -6.46 -25.45 8.05
CA GLY A 49 -7.85 -25.01 7.94
C GLY A 49 -8.05 -23.53 7.60
N ASP A 50 -6.99 -22.72 7.46
CA ASP A 50 -7.11 -21.42 6.77
C ASP A 50 -7.29 -21.66 5.27
N ARG A 51 -8.56 -21.74 4.83
CA ARG A 51 -8.92 -22.00 3.43
C ARG A 51 -8.52 -20.88 2.48
N HIS A 52 -8.11 -19.74 3.00
CA HIS A 52 -7.82 -18.52 2.24
C HIS A 52 -6.38 -18.04 2.47
N GLY A 53 -5.63 -18.73 3.32
CA GLY A 53 -4.26 -18.39 3.66
C GLY A 53 -3.29 -18.83 2.58
N THR A 54 -2.53 -17.88 2.06
CA THR A 54 -1.29 -18.17 1.35
C THR A 54 -0.15 -18.10 2.36
N TYR A 55 0.62 -19.18 2.48
CA TYR A 55 1.78 -19.24 3.37
C TYR A 55 3.05 -19.29 2.55
N ILE A 56 4.07 -18.59 3.03
CA ILE A 56 5.42 -18.56 2.47
C ILE A 56 6.41 -18.94 3.58
N HIS A 57 7.58 -19.42 3.19
CA HIS A 57 8.63 -19.83 4.12
C HIS A 57 9.94 -19.18 3.73
N THR A 58 10.54 -18.46 4.66
CA THR A 58 11.87 -17.86 4.50
C THR A 58 12.82 -18.48 5.52
N GLN A 59 14.10 -18.14 5.43
CA GLN A 59 15.09 -18.55 6.44
C GLN A 59 14.73 -18.11 7.88
N GLU A 60 13.92 -17.06 8.03
CA GLU A 60 13.53 -16.52 9.34
C GLU A 60 12.18 -17.07 9.84
N GLY A 61 11.52 -17.97 9.08
CA GLY A 61 10.33 -18.69 9.53
C GLY A 61 9.17 -18.67 8.53
N TYR A 62 7.97 -18.97 9.04
CA TYR A 62 6.75 -19.00 8.24
C TYR A 62 6.03 -17.65 8.31
N PHE A 63 5.50 -17.25 7.16
CA PHE A 63 4.67 -16.06 7.07
C PHE A 63 3.37 -16.40 6.37
N ARG A 64 2.28 -15.82 6.85
CA ARG A 64 1.01 -15.78 6.13
C ARG A 64 0.94 -14.48 5.34
N VAL A 65 0.71 -14.57 4.05
CA VAL A 65 0.41 -13.41 3.22
C VAL A 65 -0.92 -12.81 3.65
N ALA A 66 -0.97 -11.49 3.79
CA ALA A 66 -2.18 -10.78 4.16
C ALA A 66 -3.28 -10.99 3.10
N ASP A 67 -4.52 -11.04 3.56
CA ASP A 67 -5.65 -11.14 2.64
C ASP A 67 -5.62 -9.95 1.67
N TRP A 68 -5.99 -10.22 0.42
CA TRP A 68 -6.02 -9.26 -0.68
C TRP A 68 -4.68 -8.74 -1.18
N ALA A 69 -3.54 -9.14 -0.59
CA ALA A 69 -2.22 -8.60 -0.99
C ALA A 69 -1.95 -8.81 -2.48
N GLY A 70 -2.07 -10.04 -3.00
CA GLY A 70 -1.84 -10.32 -4.42
C GLY A 70 -2.80 -9.56 -5.34
N GLN A 71 -4.08 -9.45 -4.96
CA GLN A 71 -5.10 -8.75 -5.73
C GLN A 71 -4.82 -7.25 -5.79
N VAL A 72 -4.51 -6.60 -4.67
CA VAL A 72 -4.21 -5.17 -4.60
C VAL A 72 -2.95 -4.85 -5.38
N LEU A 73 -1.88 -5.64 -5.19
CA LEU A 73 -0.63 -5.49 -5.93
C LEU A 73 -0.86 -5.62 -7.45
N GLN A 74 -1.62 -6.62 -7.89
CA GLN A 74 -1.93 -6.78 -9.32
C GLN A 74 -2.82 -5.65 -9.85
N PHE A 75 -3.80 -5.19 -9.07
CA PHE A 75 -4.68 -4.10 -9.47
C PHE A 75 -3.87 -2.83 -9.75
N LEU A 76 -2.98 -2.46 -8.83
CA LEU A 76 -2.15 -1.28 -8.97
C LEU A 76 -1.10 -1.43 -10.07
N ASP A 77 -0.52 -2.61 -10.28
CA ASP A 77 0.42 -2.90 -11.38
C ASP A 77 -0.23 -2.68 -12.76
N LYS A 78 -1.50 -3.10 -12.90
CA LYS A 78 -2.26 -2.90 -14.14
C LYS A 78 -2.77 -1.48 -14.32
N HIS A 79 -2.72 -0.65 -13.28
CA HIS A 79 -3.22 0.71 -13.32
C HIS A 79 -2.10 1.68 -13.73
N PRO A 80 -2.19 2.36 -14.90
CA PRO A 80 -1.07 3.14 -15.46
C PRO A 80 -0.66 4.36 -14.61
N GLY A 81 -1.50 4.75 -13.65
CA GLY A 81 -1.21 5.83 -12.70
C GLY A 81 -0.37 5.42 -11.49
N PHE A 82 0.02 4.15 -11.33
CA PHE A 82 0.77 3.67 -10.18
C PHE A 82 2.07 2.96 -10.55
N ARG A 83 3.02 3.04 -9.62
CA ARG A 83 4.27 2.28 -9.62
C ARG A 83 4.56 1.82 -8.20
N GLN A 84 5.08 0.62 -8.07
CA GLN A 84 5.16 -0.05 -6.77
C GLN A 84 6.60 -0.33 -6.38
N SER A 85 6.99 0.08 -5.18
CA SER A 85 8.28 -0.26 -4.57
C SER A 85 8.06 -0.95 -3.24
N PHE A 86 9.07 -1.65 -2.75
CA PHE A 86 9.03 -2.37 -1.48
C PHE A 86 10.17 -1.88 -0.60
N TYR A 87 9.89 -1.52 0.64
CA TYR A 87 10.90 -1.04 1.58
C TYR A 87 10.65 -1.66 2.96
N SER A 88 11.50 -2.60 3.37
CA SER A 88 11.37 -3.36 4.62
C SER A 88 12.58 -3.20 5.52
N GLY A 89 12.36 -3.33 6.83
CA GLY A 89 13.43 -3.49 7.83
C GLY A 89 14.06 -4.88 7.90
N ALA A 90 13.63 -5.82 7.03
CA ALA A 90 14.18 -7.16 6.92
C ALA A 90 15.57 -7.19 6.24
N SER A 91 16.31 -8.27 6.45
CA SER A 91 17.52 -8.55 5.66
C SER A 91 17.19 -8.66 4.16
N GLU A 92 18.14 -8.33 3.29
CA GLU A 92 17.93 -8.41 1.83
C GLU A 92 17.54 -9.83 1.38
N GLY A 93 18.23 -10.85 1.91
CA GLY A 93 17.92 -12.25 1.60
C GLY A 93 16.48 -12.63 1.97
N ARG A 94 16.04 -12.33 3.20
CA ARG A 94 14.65 -12.57 3.62
C ARG A 94 13.64 -11.83 2.76
N LEU A 95 13.90 -10.55 2.48
CA LEU A 95 13.02 -9.71 1.68
C LEU A 95 12.83 -10.31 0.28
N MET A 96 13.92 -10.72 -0.37
CA MET A 96 13.87 -11.34 -1.69
C MET A 96 13.15 -12.69 -1.67
N GLU A 97 13.47 -13.56 -0.71
CA GLU A 97 12.78 -14.86 -0.56
C GLU A 97 11.27 -14.69 -0.39
N ALA A 98 10.84 -13.71 0.41
CA ALA A 98 9.43 -13.43 0.61
C ALA A 98 8.77 -12.92 -0.68
N MET A 99 9.38 -11.93 -1.34
CA MET A 99 8.89 -11.31 -2.56
C MET A 99 8.81 -12.29 -3.75
N GLU A 100 9.72 -13.25 -3.81
CA GLU A 100 9.71 -14.35 -4.80
C GLU A 100 8.61 -15.37 -4.56
N GLN A 101 8.00 -15.42 -3.37
CA GLN A 101 6.97 -16.38 -2.98
C GLN A 101 5.56 -15.77 -2.93
N ILE A 102 5.44 -14.45 -2.70
CA ILE A 102 4.14 -13.76 -2.83
C ILE A 102 3.68 -13.84 -4.30
N ARG A 103 2.52 -14.45 -4.53
CA ARG A 103 1.92 -14.64 -5.87
C ARG A 103 0.79 -13.64 -6.12
N LEU A 104 0.75 -13.10 -7.32
CA LEU A 104 -0.36 -12.35 -7.87
C LEU A 104 -1.42 -13.32 -8.45
N PRO A 105 -2.69 -12.92 -8.59
CA PRO A 105 -3.73 -13.72 -9.23
C PRO A 105 -3.38 -14.21 -10.65
N ASP A 106 -2.58 -13.47 -11.42
CA ASP A 106 -2.11 -13.85 -12.75
C ASP A 106 -0.88 -14.78 -12.75
N GLY A 107 -0.42 -15.21 -11.59
CA GLY A 107 0.69 -16.15 -11.41
C GLY A 107 2.07 -15.51 -11.31
N ARG A 108 2.20 -14.21 -11.63
CA ARG A 108 3.46 -13.47 -11.43
C ARG A 108 3.80 -13.37 -9.94
N ARG A 109 5.07 -13.08 -9.65
CA ARG A 109 5.57 -12.89 -8.30
C ARG A 109 5.59 -11.41 -7.97
N ALA A 110 5.50 -11.06 -6.69
CA ALA A 110 5.56 -9.66 -6.28
C ALA A 110 6.90 -9.00 -6.69
N VAL A 111 8.00 -9.77 -6.71
CA VAL A 111 9.30 -9.28 -7.21
C VAL A 111 9.26 -8.86 -8.68
N ASP A 112 8.40 -9.47 -9.50
CA ASP A 112 8.35 -9.24 -10.96
C ASP A 112 7.66 -7.90 -11.32
N ILE A 113 6.91 -7.31 -10.39
CA ILE A 113 6.22 -6.01 -10.55
C ILE A 113 6.89 -4.87 -9.78
N ALA A 114 7.97 -5.17 -9.05
CA ALA A 114 8.65 -4.20 -8.21
C ALA A 114 9.48 -3.24 -9.07
N PHE A 115 9.22 -1.94 -8.92
CA PHE A 115 10.10 -0.90 -9.45
C PHE A 115 11.42 -0.86 -8.68
N ARG A 116 11.35 -0.85 -7.34
CA ARG A 116 12.51 -0.91 -6.44
C ARG A 116 12.21 -1.80 -5.25
N ILE A 117 13.27 -2.42 -4.73
CA ILE A 117 13.24 -3.24 -3.51
C ILE A 117 14.36 -2.71 -2.61
N LYS A 118 14.00 -2.35 -1.38
CA LYS A 118 14.86 -1.71 -0.39
C LYS A 118 14.79 -2.48 0.93
N SER A 119 15.94 -2.81 1.48
CA SER A 119 16.08 -3.67 2.65
C SER A 119 16.56 -2.87 3.87
N LYS A 120 16.83 -3.57 4.98
CA LYS A 120 17.47 -3.00 6.16
C LYS A 120 18.75 -2.23 5.86
N ALA A 121 19.53 -2.68 4.87
CA ALA A 121 20.79 -2.05 4.50
C ALA A 121 20.62 -0.64 3.89
N ASP A 122 19.42 -0.34 3.37
CA ASP A 122 19.10 0.95 2.76
C ASP A 122 18.61 1.99 3.79
N LEU A 123 18.30 1.56 5.02
CA LEU A 123 17.77 2.42 6.09
C LEU A 123 18.75 3.52 6.48
N VAL A 124 18.20 4.65 6.91
CA VAL A 124 18.97 5.78 7.42
C VAL A 124 19.04 5.69 8.93
N SER A 125 20.24 5.66 9.49
CA SER A 125 20.42 5.78 10.93
C SER A 125 20.01 7.16 11.42
N VAL A 126 19.25 7.21 12.51
CA VAL A 126 18.96 8.46 13.23
C VAL A 126 20.21 8.85 14.01
N PRO A 127 20.79 10.04 13.78
CA PRO A 127 21.95 10.51 14.53
C PRO A 127 21.66 10.49 16.04
N ASP A 128 22.65 10.07 16.83
CA ASP A 128 22.62 10.08 18.30
C ASP A 128 21.50 9.22 18.95
N ALA A 129 20.81 8.37 18.19
CA ALA A 129 19.84 7.44 18.75
C ALA A 129 20.54 6.36 19.59
N PRO A 130 20.14 6.15 20.87
CA PRO A 130 20.72 5.11 21.71
C PRO A 130 20.54 3.71 21.10
N GLU A 131 21.48 2.80 21.38
CA GLU A 131 21.42 1.44 20.84
C GLU A 131 20.19 0.67 21.36
N GLU A 132 19.77 0.95 22.59
CA GLU A 132 18.59 0.38 23.25
C GLU A 132 17.26 1.00 22.78
N ALA A 133 17.29 2.08 21.99
CA ALA A 133 16.08 2.67 21.45
C ALA A 133 15.38 1.70 20.50
N ARG A 134 14.06 1.83 20.37
CA ARG A 134 13.27 0.95 19.50
C ARG A 134 13.75 1.06 18.06
N PHE A 135 13.59 -0.01 17.30
CA PHE A 135 14.03 -0.07 15.90
C PHE A 135 13.65 1.17 15.04
N PRO A 136 12.38 1.62 15.00
CA PRO A 136 12.00 2.79 14.21
C PRO A 136 12.48 4.13 14.79
N ASP A 137 12.96 4.15 16.03
CA ASP A 137 13.58 5.33 16.64
C ASP A 137 15.08 5.42 16.30
N ARG A 138 15.71 4.31 15.94
CA ARG A 138 17.11 4.23 15.47
C ARG A 138 17.28 4.31 13.96
N PHE A 139 16.28 3.85 13.21
CA PHE A 139 16.34 3.75 11.76
C PHE A 139 15.10 4.36 11.10
N LYS A 140 15.28 4.99 9.95
CA LYS A 140 14.21 5.56 9.13
C LYS A 140 14.26 5.03 7.69
N LYS A 141 13.07 4.87 7.11
CA LYS A 141 12.87 4.67 5.67
C LYS A 141 12.83 6.03 4.99
N ASP A 142 13.93 6.45 4.39
CA ASP A 142 13.98 7.71 3.64
C ASP A 142 13.56 7.46 2.19
N MET A 143 12.42 8.02 1.77
CA MET A 143 11.85 7.72 0.44
C MET A 143 12.66 8.32 -0.70
N VAL A 144 13.45 9.38 -0.46
CA VAL A 144 14.34 9.92 -1.51
C VAL A 144 15.47 8.96 -1.85
N ARG A 145 15.72 7.95 -1.01
CA ARG A 145 16.71 6.89 -1.26
C ARG A 145 16.16 5.71 -2.06
N ILE A 146 14.85 5.66 -2.30
CA ILE A 146 14.23 4.58 -3.07
C ILE A 146 14.69 4.67 -4.53
N ASP A 147 14.50 5.84 -5.14
CA ASP A 147 15.00 6.16 -6.49
C ASP A 147 15.09 7.69 -6.70
N PRO A 148 16.09 8.20 -7.45
CA PRO A 148 16.21 9.62 -7.76
C PRO A 148 15.02 10.25 -8.51
N ILE A 149 14.19 9.45 -9.21
CA ILE A 149 13.07 9.96 -10.01
C ILE A 149 11.75 10.08 -9.24
N ILE A 150 11.75 9.75 -7.94
CA ILE A 150 10.56 9.79 -7.09
C ILE A 150 10.17 11.23 -6.77
N ASN A 151 8.88 11.53 -6.91
CA ASN A 151 8.30 12.81 -6.52
C ASN A 151 7.59 12.65 -5.17
N LEU A 152 8.11 13.27 -4.11
CA LEU A 152 7.52 13.19 -2.77
C LEU A 152 6.08 13.74 -2.71
N LEU A 153 5.66 14.63 -3.61
CA LEU A 153 4.25 15.09 -3.64
C LEU A 153 3.29 14.00 -4.16
N ARG A 154 3.84 12.92 -4.72
CA ARG A 154 3.10 11.79 -5.32
C ARG A 154 3.64 10.44 -4.89
N THR A 155 4.25 10.38 -3.71
CA THR A 155 4.77 9.16 -3.13
C THR A 155 4.10 8.90 -1.80
N ILE A 156 3.64 7.67 -1.59
CA ILE A 156 3.03 7.25 -0.33
C ILE A 156 3.64 5.93 0.13
N MET A 157 4.04 5.88 1.40
CA MET A 157 4.47 4.69 2.11
C MET A 157 3.26 4.09 2.82
N VAL A 158 3.03 2.79 2.65
CA VAL A 158 2.04 2.01 3.41
C VAL A 158 2.80 1.18 4.43
N ASP A 159 2.60 1.47 5.71
CA ASP A 159 3.36 0.89 6.82
C ASP A 159 2.49 0.83 8.09
N ASP A 160 2.74 -0.14 8.96
CA ASP A 160 2.11 -0.25 10.27
C ASP A 160 2.78 0.62 11.34
N ILE A 161 4.00 1.09 11.09
CA ILE A 161 4.77 1.92 12.02
C ILE A 161 4.67 3.40 11.63
N TYR A 162 3.80 4.16 12.31
CA TYR A 162 3.54 5.59 12.04
C TYR A 162 4.79 6.46 11.86
N ARG A 163 5.81 6.29 12.71
CA ARG A 163 6.99 7.16 12.77
C ARG A 163 8.21 6.60 12.07
N PHE A 164 8.05 5.73 11.07
CA PHE A 164 9.19 5.08 10.43
C PHE A 164 9.85 5.93 9.33
N LEU A 165 9.18 7.01 8.88
CA LEU A 165 9.75 7.99 7.95
C LEU A 165 10.49 9.11 8.71
N PRO A 166 11.43 9.83 8.06
CA PRO A 166 11.95 11.09 8.57
C PRO A 166 10.82 12.12 8.80
N HIS A 167 11.01 13.04 9.76
CA HIS A 167 9.99 14.05 10.11
C HIS A 167 9.46 14.85 8.91
N ALA A 168 10.34 15.24 7.98
CA ALA A 168 9.97 15.98 6.77
C ALA A 168 9.10 15.18 5.77
N GLN A 169 8.98 13.87 5.97
CA GLN A 169 8.30 12.92 5.11
C GLN A 169 7.09 12.27 5.79
N GLU A 170 6.70 12.69 7.00
CA GLU A 170 5.59 12.07 7.74
C GLU A 170 4.26 12.13 6.98
N LYS A 171 4.02 13.17 6.18
CA LYS A 171 2.83 13.30 5.32
C LYS A 171 2.72 12.22 4.24
N ASN A 172 3.83 11.60 3.89
CA ASN A 172 3.85 10.51 2.92
C ASN A 172 3.50 9.16 3.55
N MET A 173 3.15 9.11 4.83
CA MET A 173 2.74 7.87 5.48
C MET A 173 1.23 7.67 5.38
N LEU A 174 0.83 6.61 4.69
CA LEU A 174 -0.49 5.99 4.85
C LEU A 174 -0.38 4.96 5.98
N TRP A 175 -0.55 5.43 7.21
CA TRP A 175 -0.37 4.61 8.40
C TRP A 175 -1.52 3.62 8.55
N LEU A 176 -1.19 2.34 8.63
CA LEU A 176 -2.18 1.29 8.87
C LEU A 176 -2.81 1.36 10.26
N GLN A 177 -2.42 2.27 11.16
CA GLN A 177 -2.94 2.34 12.52
C GLN A 177 -2.62 1.08 13.32
N GLU A 178 -3.36 0.81 14.39
CA GLU A 178 -3.18 -0.40 15.18
C GLU A 178 -3.40 -1.65 14.33
N THR A 179 -2.36 -2.46 14.14
CA THR A 179 -2.36 -3.76 13.47
C THR A 179 -2.39 -4.88 14.49
N PHE A 180 -2.81 -6.08 14.06
CA PHE A 180 -3.00 -7.22 14.95
C PHE A 180 -2.35 -8.49 14.38
N ASP A 181 -2.09 -9.45 15.26
CA ASP A 181 -1.71 -10.80 14.88
C ASP A 181 -2.77 -11.41 13.95
N PHE A 182 -2.32 -12.30 13.07
CA PHE A 182 -3.26 -13.09 12.28
C PHE A 182 -4.03 -14.06 13.18
N VAL A 183 -5.34 -13.90 13.19
CA VAL A 183 -6.27 -14.85 13.81
C VAL A 183 -7.16 -15.46 12.72
N ASN A 184 -7.20 -16.79 12.64
CA ASN A 184 -7.91 -17.47 11.56
C ASN A 184 -9.44 -17.27 11.65
N SER A 185 -9.98 -17.28 12.87
CA SER A 185 -11.41 -17.15 13.13
C SER A 185 -11.72 -16.16 14.26
N ALA A 186 -12.80 -15.38 14.12
CA ALA A 186 -13.31 -14.54 15.20
C ALA A 186 -13.66 -15.31 16.49
N ALA A 187 -13.85 -16.64 16.41
CA ALA A 187 -14.09 -17.48 17.58
C ALA A 187 -12.82 -17.71 18.42
N GLU A 188 -11.64 -17.38 17.90
CA GLU A 188 -10.34 -17.61 18.55
C GLU A 188 -9.80 -16.36 19.27
N LEU A 189 -10.53 -15.24 19.22
CA LEU A 189 -10.13 -13.96 19.81
C LEU A 189 -10.01 -14.07 21.35
N GLY A 190 -9.06 -13.32 21.91
CA GLY A 190 -8.87 -13.14 23.36
C GLY A 190 -7.68 -13.90 23.96
N LYS A 191 -6.74 -14.36 23.14
CA LYS A 191 -5.60 -15.21 23.55
C LYS A 191 -4.20 -14.60 23.34
N GLY A 192 -4.06 -13.29 23.18
CA GLY A 192 -2.74 -12.66 23.01
C GLY A 192 -2.78 -11.13 23.12
N GLU A 193 -1.60 -10.55 23.34
CA GLU A 193 -1.41 -9.09 23.52
C GLU A 193 -1.81 -8.29 22.28
N PHE A 194 -1.47 -8.80 21.09
CA PHE A 194 -1.75 -8.13 19.81
C PHE A 194 -2.92 -8.76 19.05
N GLN A 195 -3.84 -9.45 19.74
CA GLN A 195 -5.03 -9.99 19.07
C GLN A 195 -6.10 -8.91 18.86
N PRO A 196 -6.90 -9.01 17.77
CA PRO A 196 -8.00 -8.08 17.57
C PRO A 196 -8.98 -8.12 18.75
N PRO A 197 -9.37 -6.97 19.33
CA PRO A 197 -10.19 -6.94 20.55
C PRO A 197 -11.67 -7.30 20.32
N SER A 198 -12.09 -7.45 19.06
CA SER A 198 -13.48 -7.78 18.70
C SER A 198 -13.56 -8.37 17.30
N SER A 199 -14.66 -9.08 16.99
CA SER A 199 -14.91 -9.61 15.65
C SER A 199 -14.92 -8.53 14.56
N ARG A 200 -15.29 -7.30 14.92
CA ARG A 200 -15.21 -6.15 14.02
C ARG A 200 -13.77 -5.78 13.69
N HIS A 201 -12.90 -5.63 14.70
CA HIS A 201 -11.49 -5.34 14.49
C HIS A 201 -10.80 -6.46 13.71
N TRP A 202 -11.12 -7.72 14.03
CA TRP A 202 -10.66 -8.88 13.27
C TRP A 202 -11.04 -8.80 11.79
N SER A 203 -12.32 -8.55 11.48
CA SER A 203 -12.76 -8.43 10.09
C SER A 203 -12.11 -7.25 9.37
N LEU A 204 -11.90 -6.12 10.05
CA LEU A 204 -11.27 -4.95 9.44
C LEU A 204 -9.77 -5.16 9.22
N GLU A 205 -9.08 -5.86 10.12
CA GLU A 205 -7.69 -6.28 9.92
C GLU A 205 -7.55 -7.23 8.72
N ARG A 206 -8.43 -8.24 8.63
CA ARG A 206 -8.52 -9.15 7.47
C ARG A 206 -8.83 -8.43 6.14
N ASN A 207 -9.26 -7.18 6.16
CA ASN A 207 -9.59 -6.40 4.97
C ASN A 207 -8.77 -5.11 4.84
N LYS A 208 -7.69 -4.94 5.61
CA LYS A 208 -6.94 -3.66 5.65
C LYS A 208 -6.42 -3.20 4.29
N LEU A 209 -6.02 -4.13 3.42
CA LEU A 209 -5.54 -3.77 2.09
C LEU A 209 -6.66 -3.33 1.13
N LEU A 210 -7.92 -3.72 1.37
CA LEU A 210 -9.06 -3.12 0.67
C LEU A 210 -9.26 -1.65 1.07
N TRP A 211 -9.09 -1.33 2.35
CA TRP A 211 -9.14 0.05 2.81
C TRP A 211 -8.00 0.88 2.21
N VAL A 212 -6.77 0.36 2.21
CA VAL A 212 -5.62 1.00 1.54
C VAL A 212 -5.97 1.29 0.07
N LEU A 213 -6.43 0.29 -0.68
CA LEU A 213 -6.82 0.50 -2.08
C LEU A 213 -7.91 1.57 -2.23
N GLY A 214 -8.92 1.54 -1.37
CA GLY A 214 -9.98 2.55 -1.35
C GLY A 214 -9.46 3.96 -1.09
N VAL A 215 -8.50 4.14 -0.19
CA VAL A 215 -7.82 5.42 0.09
C VAL A 215 -7.05 5.88 -1.14
N LEU A 216 -6.16 5.04 -1.67
CA LEU A 216 -5.29 5.37 -2.79
C LEU A 216 -6.08 5.81 -4.02
N MET A 217 -7.11 5.06 -4.38
CA MET A 217 -7.93 5.36 -5.56
C MET A 217 -8.79 6.61 -5.36
N THR A 218 -9.32 6.83 -4.15
CA THR A 218 -10.06 8.06 -3.85
C THR A 218 -9.17 9.29 -3.87
N ALA A 219 -7.95 9.18 -3.36
CA ALA A 219 -6.97 10.27 -3.43
C ALA A 219 -6.59 10.57 -4.89
N LEU A 220 -6.40 9.53 -5.72
CA LEU A 220 -6.08 9.71 -7.14
C LEU A 220 -7.20 10.40 -7.92
N GLU A 221 -8.46 10.05 -7.65
CA GLU A 221 -9.64 10.71 -8.24
C GLU A 221 -9.73 12.20 -7.85
N LYS A 222 -9.36 12.54 -6.61
CA LYS A 222 -9.36 13.93 -6.13
C LYS A 222 -8.19 14.74 -6.67
N ALA A 223 -7.02 14.12 -6.86
CA ALA A 223 -5.79 14.78 -7.28
C ALA A 223 -5.09 14.03 -8.44
N PRO A 224 -5.72 13.94 -9.63
CA PRO A 224 -5.19 13.15 -10.74
C PRO A 224 -3.85 13.68 -11.27
N ARG A 225 -3.58 14.98 -11.11
CA ARG A 225 -2.36 15.68 -11.54
C ARG A 225 -1.81 16.65 -10.48
N GLY A 226 -2.31 16.56 -9.25
CA GLY A 226 -2.03 17.52 -8.17
C GLY A 226 -1.24 16.90 -7.03
N ASP A 227 -1.28 17.58 -5.89
CA ASP A 227 -0.73 17.09 -4.63
C ASP A 227 -1.53 15.87 -4.16
N TYR A 228 -0.94 14.69 -4.37
CA TYR A 228 -1.58 13.42 -4.03
C TYR A 228 -1.48 13.14 -2.53
N ILE A 229 -0.43 13.61 -1.86
CA ILE A 229 -0.24 13.39 -0.42
C ILE A 229 -1.27 14.16 0.40
N ASP A 230 -1.58 15.41 0.02
CA ASP A 230 -2.64 16.19 0.65
C ASP A 230 -4.03 15.57 0.40
N ALA A 231 -4.23 14.93 -0.76
CA ALA A 231 -5.46 14.20 -1.07
C ALA A 231 -5.61 12.93 -0.21
N VAL A 232 -4.52 12.18 0.02
CA VAL A 232 -4.50 11.03 0.95
C VAL A 232 -4.83 11.52 2.37
N GLU A 233 -4.13 12.54 2.86
CA GLU A 233 -4.35 13.13 4.20
C GLU A 233 -5.80 13.59 4.37
N THR A 234 -6.41 14.16 3.34
CA THR A 234 -7.83 14.58 3.34
C THR A 234 -8.79 13.39 3.40
N VAL A 235 -8.48 12.28 2.73
CA VAL A 235 -9.30 11.05 2.77
C VAL A 235 -9.21 10.39 4.14
N GLU A 236 -8.03 10.43 4.78
CA GLU A 236 -7.79 9.83 6.08
C GLU A 236 -8.20 10.68 7.27
N ARG A 237 -8.64 11.92 7.10
CA ARG A 237 -8.98 12.82 8.22
C ARG A 237 -10.43 13.26 8.22
N ALA A 238 -11.04 13.25 9.40
CA ALA A 238 -12.30 13.93 9.62
C ALA A 238 -11.99 15.41 9.84
N ASP A 239 -12.64 16.27 9.06
CA ASP A 239 -12.56 17.72 9.16
C ASP A 239 -11.13 18.29 9.04
N GLY A 240 -10.22 17.54 8.41
CA GLY A 240 -8.83 17.92 8.16
C GLY A 240 -7.89 17.90 9.39
N ARG A 241 -8.37 17.46 10.56
CA ARG A 241 -7.60 17.57 11.83
C ARG A 241 -7.35 16.25 12.55
N GLU A 242 -8.28 15.31 12.52
CA GLU A 242 -8.16 14.04 13.26
C GLU A 242 -8.09 12.86 12.31
N VAL A 243 -7.06 12.01 12.47
CA VAL A 243 -6.94 10.74 11.72
C VAL A 243 -8.17 9.90 12.02
N ILE A 244 -8.94 9.63 10.97
CA ILE A 244 -10.07 8.72 10.99
C ILE A 244 -9.54 7.36 11.36
N SER A 245 -9.94 6.82 12.51
CA SER A 245 -9.66 5.42 12.78
C SER A 245 -10.19 4.58 11.62
N ARG A 246 -9.36 3.71 11.02
CA ARG A 246 -9.79 2.73 10.01
C ARG A 246 -10.90 1.82 10.56
N TYR A 247 -10.96 1.69 11.88
CA TYR A 247 -11.99 0.96 12.59
C TYR A 247 -13.32 1.71 12.74
N ALA A 248 -13.36 3.01 12.47
CA ALA A 248 -14.57 3.83 12.54
C ALA A 248 -15.57 3.51 11.41
N ASN A 249 -16.87 3.73 11.67
CA ASN A 249 -17.92 3.53 10.65
C ASN A 249 -17.68 4.38 9.38
N LYS A 250 -17.12 5.58 9.54
CA LYS A 250 -16.79 6.50 8.44
C LYS A 250 -15.78 5.92 7.43
N SER A 251 -15.01 4.90 7.80
CA SER A 251 -14.02 4.23 6.95
C SER A 251 -14.60 3.10 6.11
N LEU A 252 -15.77 2.58 6.47
CA LEU A 252 -16.40 1.44 5.80
C LEU A 252 -16.62 1.64 4.28
N PRO A 253 -17.01 2.84 3.80
CA PRO A 253 -17.10 3.10 2.37
C PRO A 253 -15.79 2.85 1.61
N LEU A 254 -14.63 3.06 2.24
CA LEU A 254 -13.33 2.85 1.59
C LEU A 254 -13.02 1.35 1.43
N TYR A 255 -13.32 0.52 2.43
CA TYR A 255 -13.24 -0.95 2.30
C TYR A 255 -14.16 -1.46 1.18
N ILE A 256 -15.40 -0.96 1.14
CA ILE A 256 -16.38 -1.34 0.11
C ILE A 256 -15.90 -0.91 -1.27
N LYS A 257 -15.37 0.31 -1.40
CA LYS A 257 -14.81 0.80 -2.65
C LYS A 257 -13.65 -0.08 -3.14
N GLY A 258 -12.70 -0.40 -2.26
CA GLY A 258 -11.60 -1.32 -2.59
C GLY A 258 -12.10 -2.67 -3.10
N LEU A 259 -13.12 -3.24 -2.45
CA LEU A 259 -13.75 -4.47 -2.90
C LEU A 259 -14.39 -4.35 -4.29
N ILE A 260 -15.17 -3.30 -4.53
CA ILE A 260 -15.83 -3.07 -5.82
C ILE A 260 -14.80 -2.97 -6.94
N LEU A 261 -13.73 -2.19 -6.72
CA LEU A 261 -12.65 -2.03 -7.69
C LEU A 261 -11.99 -3.35 -8.07
N LEU A 262 -11.72 -4.21 -7.09
CA LEU A 262 -11.15 -5.53 -7.38
C LEU A 262 -12.12 -6.43 -8.15
N ARG A 263 -13.41 -6.43 -7.77
CA ARG A 263 -14.46 -7.19 -8.48
C ARG A 263 -14.61 -6.74 -9.93
N ASP A 264 -14.68 -5.44 -10.17
CA ASP A 264 -14.80 -4.85 -11.51
C ASP A 264 -13.58 -5.17 -12.38
N ALA A 265 -12.41 -5.35 -11.76
CA ALA A 265 -11.18 -5.79 -12.43
C ALA A 265 -11.09 -7.33 -12.61
N GLY A 266 -12.10 -8.10 -12.20
CA GLY A 266 -12.10 -9.57 -12.24
C GLY A 266 -11.11 -10.20 -11.24
N LEU A 267 -10.74 -9.48 -10.18
CA LEU A 267 -9.84 -9.90 -9.11
C LEU A 267 -10.63 -10.32 -7.87
N ASP A 268 -11.49 -11.30 -8.05
CA ASP A 268 -12.24 -11.88 -6.94
C ASP A 268 -11.30 -12.60 -5.97
N ALA A 269 -11.50 -12.40 -4.68
CA ALA A 269 -10.90 -13.25 -3.66
C ALA A 269 -11.94 -14.24 -3.12
N PRO A 270 -11.47 -15.36 -2.55
CA PRO A 270 -12.36 -16.24 -1.80
C PRO A 270 -12.98 -15.47 -0.61
N SER A 271 -14.06 -16.02 -0.05
CA SER A 271 -14.97 -15.38 0.92
C SER A 271 -14.31 -14.87 2.20
N VAL A 272 -13.64 -13.71 2.16
CA VAL A 272 -13.19 -12.99 3.36
C VAL A 272 -14.40 -12.30 4.00
N PRO A 273 -14.64 -12.47 5.31
CA PRO A 273 -15.75 -11.83 6.00
C PRO A 273 -15.62 -10.31 5.92
N LEU A 274 -16.59 -9.67 5.26
CA LEU A 274 -16.66 -8.22 5.20
C LEU A 274 -17.13 -7.65 6.55
N PRO A 275 -16.70 -6.44 6.91
CA PRO A 275 -17.20 -5.77 8.10
C PRO A 275 -18.71 -5.61 7.95
N LYS A 276 -19.48 -6.19 8.88
CA LYS A 276 -20.94 -6.00 8.87
C LYS A 276 -21.22 -4.52 9.14
N ALA A 277 -21.75 -3.83 8.15
CA ALA A 277 -22.38 -2.54 8.35
C ALA A 277 -23.58 -2.76 9.29
N GLY A 278 -23.66 -2.00 10.38
CA GLY A 278 -24.92 -1.86 11.13
C GLY A 278 -26.04 -1.21 10.29
N CYS A 279 -25.74 -0.80 9.05
CA CYS A 279 -26.68 -0.30 8.06
C CYS A 279 -26.72 -1.25 6.86
N ARG A 280 -27.91 -1.65 6.42
CA ARG A 280 -28.10 -2.32 5.13
C ARG A 280 -27.54 -1.43 4.03
N VAL A 281 -26.37 -1.78 3.50
CA VAL A 281 -25.93 -1.27 2.19
C VAL A 281 -26.73 -2.08 1.17
N VAL A 282 -27.75 -1.46 0.60
CA VAL A 282 -28.42 -1.99 -0.58
C VAL A 282 -27.43 -1.80 -1.73
N LEU A 283 -26.89 -2.91 -2.22
CA LEU A 283 -26.13 -2.96 -3.48
C LEU A 283 -27.10 -2.83 -4.65
#